data_AF-A0A438E003-F1
#
_entry.id   AF-A0A438E003-F1
#
_cell.length_a   1.000
_cell.length_b   1.000
_cell.length_c   1.000
_cell.angle_alpha   90.00
_cell.angle_beta   90.00
_cell.angle_gamma   90.00
#
_symmetry.space_group_name_H-M   'P 1'
#
loop_
_entity.id
_entity.type
_entity.pdbx_description
1 polymer ?
#
loop_
_entity_poly.entity_id
_entity_poly.type
_entity_poly.pdbx_seq_one_letter_code
_entity_poly.pdbx_strand_id
1 'polypeptide(L)'
;MGLWTSSTLPLYIKHPICDYQLHTHLFENPNQINPNQAMVVEFLLVSLLLSPIVVSGYKSEDVKSWCSQTPYPQPCEYFLSHKPDHSPIKQKSDFLKISMQLALERALRAESNTYSLGSKCRNELEKTAWSDCLKLYEYTILRLNKTVDPNTKCSQVDSQTWLSTALTNLETCRAGFVELGVSDYLLPLMSNNVSKLISNTLSLNKVPYTEPSYKEGFPTWVKPGDRKLLQSSSPASQANIVVAKDGSGDYTTITAAVSAASKRSGTGRYVIYVKAGTYNENIEIGAKLKNIMLLGDGIGKTIITGSKSVGGGSTTFNSATVAAVGDGFIGRGLTIRNTAGAANHQAVALRSGSDLSVFYQCSFEGYQDTLYVHSERQFYREYLKSVQSSVKTYLGRPWKEYSRTVFMKTYLDSLINPAGWMEWSGNFALKTLYYGEYMNTGPGSSTSNRVNWAGYHVITSSSEASKFTVGNFIAGNSWLPATNVPFTSGL
;
A
#
# COMPACT_ATOMS: atom_id res chain seq x y z
N MET A 1 -3.74 -7.75 -22.88
CA MET A 1 -2.34 -7.77 -22.41
C MET A 1 -2.29 -7.01 -21.09
N GLY A 2 -2.02 -7.67 -19.97
CA GLY A 2 -1.98 -7.03 -18.66
C GLY A 2 -0.76 -7.51 -17.88
N LEU A 3 0.19 -6.62 -17.66
CA LEU A 3 1.36 -6.88 -16.81
C LEU A 3 0.92 -6.79 -15.35
N TRP A 4 1.38 -7.73 -14.53
CA TRP A 4 1.13 -7.71 -13.09
C TRP A 4 1.98 -6.62 -12.43
N THR A 5 1.36 -5.56 -11.93
CA THR A 5 2.03 -4.57 -11.07
C THR A 5 2.18 -5.13 -9.65
N SER A 6 3.15 -6.04 -9.47
CA SER A 6 3.59 -6.47 -8.14
C SER A 6 4.35 -5.32 -7.47
N SER A 7 3.65 -4.49 -6.69
CA SER A 7 4.24 -3.58 -5.71
C SER A 7 4.73 -4.36 -4.48
N THR A 8 5.72 -5.22 -4.70
CA THR A 8 6.44 -5.90 -3.62
C THR A 8 7.44 -4.93 -2.97
N LEU A 9 7.16 -4.59 -1.72
CA LEU A 9 7.97 -3.71 -0.87
C LEU A 9 9.32 -4.34 -0.49
N PRO A 10 10.35 -3.52 -0.20
CA PRO A 10 11.67 -4.01 0.11
C PRO A 10 11.74 -4.63 1.50
N LEU A 11 12.23 -5.87 1.57
CA LEU A 11 12.89 -6.36 2.77
C LEU A 11 14.33 -5.82 2.76
N TYR A 12 14.74 -5.17 3.85
CA TYR A 12 16.14 -4.83 4.21
C TYR A 12 17.06 -4.31 3.10
N ILE A 13 17.11 -2.99 2.93
CA ILE A 13 18.19 -2.33 2.19
C ILE A 13 19.38 -2.10 3.12
N LYS A 14 20.57 -2.57 2.74
CA LYS A 14 21.85 -1.99 3.19
C LYS A 14 22.64 -1.65 1.92
N HIS A 15 22.43 -0.44 1.40
CA HIS A 15 23.09 0.02 0.16
C HIS A 15 24.45 0.65 0.46
N PRO A 16 25.47 0.44 -0.41
CA PRO A 16 26.74 1.14 -0.34
C PRO A 16 26.58 2.59 -0.82
N ILE A 17 27.24 3.52 -0.14
CA ILE A 17 27.21 4.95 -0.50
C ILE A 17 28.07 5.17 -1.74
N CYS A 18 27.49 5.74 -2.79
CA CYS A 18 28.23 6.52 -3.78
C CYS A 18 28.23 7.98 -3.34
N ASP A 19 29.41 8.61 -3.38
CA ASP A 19 29.64 9.99 -2.97
C ASP A 19 28.90 10.99 -3.89
N TYR A 20 28.34 12.05 -3.32
CA TYR A 20 28.06 13.30 -4.03
C TYR A 20 28.12 14.49 -3.05
N GLN A 21 28.93 15.49 -3.39
CA GLN A 21 29.34 16.57 -2.50
C GLN A 21 28.22 17.61 -2.25
N LEU A 22 28.28 18.25 -1.07
CA LEU A 22 27.52 19.46 -0.78
C LEU A 22 28.10 20.65 -1.55
N HIS A 23 27.21 21.55 -2.01
CA HIS A 23 27.53 22.98 -2.08
C HIS A 23 26.57 23.78 -1.21
N THR A 24 27.10 24.31 -0.12
CA THR A 24 26.48 25.37 0.68
C THR A 24 26.82 26.73 0.08
N HIS A 25 25.84 27.62 -0.07
CA HIS A 25 26.09 29.05 -0.22
C HIS A 25 25.46 29.82 0.94
N LEU A 26 26.34 30.54 1.64
CA LEU A 26 26.01 31.54 2.65
C LEU A 26 25.59 32.85 1.97
N PHE A 27 24.70 33.60 2.61
CA PHE A 27 24.62 35.05 2.43
C PHE A 27 24.35 35.72 3.78
N GLU A 28 25.34 36.47 4.26
CA GLU A 28 25.19 37.49 5.29
C GLU A 28 25.04 38.87 4.62
N ASN A 29 24.22 39.77 5.19
CA ASN A 29 24.64 41.14 5.54
C ASN A 29 23.49 41.91 6.25
N PRO A 30 23.78 43.03 6.96
CA PRO A 30 23.04 43.40 8.17
C PRO A 30 22.53 44.86 8.18
N ASN A 31 22.17 45.36 9.37
CA ASN A 31 21.77 46.74 9.74
C ASN A 31 20.32 47.10 9.35
N GLN A 32 19.50 47.72 10.22
CA GLN A 32 19.81 48.86 11.10
C GLN A 32 19.10 48.83 12.47
N ILE A 33 19.67 49.60 13.42
CA ILE A 33 19.10 49.95 14.72
C ILE A 33 18.84 51.46 14.72
N ASN A 34 17.74 51.93 15.34
CA ASN A 34 17.71 53.27 15.93
C ASN A 34 16.78 53.27 17.18
N PRO A 35 17.07 54.05 18.25
CA PRO A 35 16.54 53.79 19.59
C PRO A 35 15.47 54.79 20.07
N ASN A 36 15.14 54.67 21.37
CA ASN A 36 14.40 55.59 22.24
C ASN A 36 12.86 55.54 22.19
N GLN A 37 12.31 54.71 23.07
CA GLN A 37 11.53 55.23 24.21
C GLN A 37 11.66 54.28 25.39
N ALA A 38 12.39 54.71 26.42
CA ALA A 38 12.48 54.04 27.71
C ALA A 38 11.83 54.94 28.77
N MET A 39 11.11 54.34 29.73
CA MET A 39 10.89 54.87 31.08
C MET A 39 10.09 53.86 31.94
N VAL A 40 10.70 53.43 33.06
CA VAL A 40 10.06 52.85 34.27
C VAL A 40 9.29 51.52 34.06
N VAL A 41 9.75 50.36 34.55
CA VAL A 41 10.03 50.02 35.96
C VAL A 41 11.26 49.12 36.07
N GLU A 42 12.32 49.60 36.71
CA GLU A 42 13.34 48.76 37.33
C GLU A 42 13.06 48.68 38.82
N PHE A 43 12.72 47.50 39.34
CA PHE A 43 13.02 47.02 40.72
C PHE A 43 12.47 45.60 40.88
N LEU A 44 13.20 44.60 40.34
CA LEU A 44 13.29 43.19 40.79
C LEU A 44 14.22 42.34 39.88
N LEU A 45 15.36 42.92 39.48
CA LEU A 45 16.59 42.15 39.27
C LEU A 45 17.09 41.77 40.69
N VAL A 46 17.57 40.57 41.04
CA VAL A 46 18.29 39.54 40.27
C VAL A 46 17.93 38.15 40.81
N SER A 47 17.24 37.29 40.04
CA SER A 47 17.10 35.84 40.40
C SER A 47 16.75 34.88 39.25
N LEU A 48 16.29 35.35 38.09
CA LEU A 48 15.68 34.50 37.04
C LEU A 48 16.47 34.38 35.73
N LEU A 49 17.69 34.90 35.67
CA LEU A 49 18.61 34.76 34.54
C LEU A 49 19.82 33.91 34.92
N LEU A 50 19.61 32.62 35.18
CA LEU A 50 20.63 31.55 35.12
C LEU A 50 20.05 30.13 35.34
N SER A 51 18.83 29.86 34.86
CA SER A 51 18.46 28.49 34.52
C SER A 51 18.86 28.23 33.06
N PRO A 52 19.93 27.48 32.77
CA PRO A 52 20.10 26.97 31.42
C PRO A 52 18.90 26.06 31.16
N ILE A 53 18.07 26.41 30.17
CA ILE A 53 17.08 25.46 29.62
C ILE A 53 17.90 24.42 28.85
N VAL A 54 18.49 23.48 29.60
CA VAL A 54 19.06 22.26 29.05
C VAL A 54 17.87 21.48 28.52
N VAL A 55 17.59 21.64 27.23
CA VAL A 55 16.70 20.73 26.51
C VAL A 55 17.37 19.37 26.54
N SER A 56 16.98 18.56 27.51
CA SER A 56 17.45 17.19 27.72
C SER A 56 16.98 16.31 26.58
N GLY A 57 17.69 16.39 25.45
CA GLY A 57 17.69 15.33 24.46
C GLY A 57 18.44 14.11 24.99
N TYR A 58 18.19 12.94 24.39
CA TYR A 58 19.01 11.75 24.64
C TYR A 58 20.50 12.05 24.48
N LYS A 59 21.36 11.41 25.30
CA LYS A 59 22.82 11.53 25.14
C LYS A 59 23.21 11.18 23.70
N SER A 60 24.02 12.03 23.08
CA SER A 60 24.39 11.92 21.66
C SER A 60 24.97 10.55 21.29
N GLU A 61 25.72 9.95 22.20
CA GLU A 61 26.34 8.62 22.05
C GLU A 61 25.29 7.49 22.05
N ASP A 62 24.30 7.54 22.94
CA ASP A 62 23.21 6.56 22.99
C ASP A 62 22.37 6.59 21.70
N VAL A 63 22.06 7.80 21.19
CA VAL A 63 21.32 7.97 19.94
C VAL A 63 22.07 7.36 18.75
N LYS A 64 23.38 7.62 18.63
CA LYS A 64 24.23 7.05 17.57
C LYS A 64 24.28 5.52 17.65
N SER A 65 24.46 4.98 18.85
CA SER A 65 24.46 3.53 19.10
C SER A 65 23.17 2.85 18.61
N TRP A 66 22.01 3.44 18.91
CA TRP A 66 20.72 2.91 18.46
C TRP A 66 20.49 3.12 16.95
N CYS A 67 20.71 4.33 16.43
CA CYS A 67 20.46 4.65 15.02
C CYS A 67 21.41 3.94 14.03
N SER A 68 22.65 3.66 14.42
CA SER A 68 23.62 2.92 13.59
C SER A 68 23.17 1.50 13.20
N GLN A 69 22.20 0.93 13.94
CA GLN A 69 21.59 -0.38 13.64
C GLN A 69 20.53 -0.31 12.52
N THR A 70 20.23 0.88 12.00
CA THR A 70 19.19 1.14 10.99
C THR A 70 19.81 1.43 9.60
N PRO A 71 19.09 1.20 8.49
CA PRO A 71 19.60 1.43 7.14
C PRO A 71 19.83 2.91 6.80
N TYR A 72 19.17 3.84 7.49
CA TYR A 72 19.34 5.28 7.32
C TYR A 72 19.62 5.94 8.68
N PRO A 73 20.85 5.83 9.22
CA PRO A 73 21.18 6.34 10.56
C PRO A 73 21.07 7.87 10.65
N GLN A 74 21.53 8.60 9.63
CA GLN A 74 21.55 10.08 9.60
C GLN A 74 20.20 10.76 9.97
N PRO A 75 19.05 10.46 9.33
CA PRO A 75 17.78 11.06 9.72
C PRO A 75 17.27 10.58 11.08
N CYS A 76 17.62 9.37 11.52
CA CYS A 76 17.30 8.88 12.86
C CYS A 76 18.03 9.73 13.92
N GLU A 77 19.35 9.90 13.77
CA GLU A 77 20.18 10.68 14.70
C GLU A 77 19.74 12.14 14.77
N TYR A 78 19.52 12.75 13.61
CA TYR A 78 19.09 14.15 13.52
C TYR A 78 17.76 14.40 14.26
N PHE A 79 16.72 13.61 14.02
CA PHE A 79 15.42 13.90 14.63
C PHE A 79 15.27 13.40 16.07
N LEU A 80 16.02 12.39 16.51
CA LEU A 80 15.99 11.93 17.91
C LEU A 80 16.80 12.84 18.85
N SER A 81 17.91 13.40 18.39
CA SER A 81 18.69 14.39 19.16
C SER A 81 17.93 15.70 19.42
N HIS A 82 17.00 16.06 18.52
CA HIS A 82 16.21 17.30 18.61
C HIS A 82 14.78 17.09 19.18
N LYS A 83 14.55 16.01 19.94
CA LYS A 83 13.25 15.73 20.58
C LYS A 83 13.29 16.06 22.08
N PRO A 84 12.36 16.89 22.61
CA PRO A 84 12.29 17.19 24.04
C PRO A 84 11.70 16.02 24.84
N ASP A 85 12.58 15.17 25.38
CA ASP A 85 12.45 14.22 26.53
C ASP A 85 11.26 13.19 26.49
N HIS A 86 11.04 12.14 27.32
CA HIS A 86 11.19 11.91 28.77
C HIS A 86 11.49 10.43 29.19
N SER A 87 11.99 9.54 28.33
CA SER A 87 12.23 8.13 28.71
C SER A 87 13.48 7.54 28.08
N PRO A 88 14.49 7.05 28.84
CA PRO A 88 15.69 6.45 28.26
C PRO A 88 15.36 5.18 27.47
N ILE A 89 16.05 4.97 26.34
CA ILE A 89 15.90 3.77 25.50
C ILE A 89 16.60 2.60 26.20
N LYS A 90 15.84 1.70 26.84
CA LYS A 90 16.41 0.57 27.59
C LYS A 90 16.50 -0.71 26.74
N GLN A 91 15.62 -0.87 25.76
CA GLN A 91 15.46 -2.09 24.97
C GLN A 91 15.00 -1.80 23.53
N LYS A 92 15.16 -2.79 22.64
CA LYS A 92 14.81 -2.70 21.21
C LYS A 92 13.34 -2.33 20.95
N SER A 93 12.43 -2.77 21.82
CA SER A 93 10.99 -2.45 21.75
C SER A 93 10.71 -0.98 22.05
N ASP A 94 11.47 -0.34 22.96
CA ASP A 94 11.37 1.10 23.21
C ASP A 94 11.85 1.86 21.98
N PHE A 95 13.01 1.48 21.42
CA PHE A 95 13.57 2.11 20.22
C PHE A 95 12.65 1.96 19.00
N LEU A 96 12.00 0.80 18.83
CA LEU A 96 11.02 0.57 17.77
C LEU A 96 9.81 1.51 17.91
N LYS A 97 9.22 1.62 19.11
CA LYS A 97 8.10 2.53 19.39
C LYS A 97 8.47 3.99 19.14
N ILE A 98 9.62 4.42 19.63
CA ILE A 98 10.15 5.78 19.44
C ILE A 98 10.37 6.06 17.94
N SER A 99 10.89 5.10 17.18
CA SER A 99 11.10 5.22 15.74
C SER A 99 9.78 5.28 14.96
N MET A 100 8.77 4.49 15.33
CA MET A 100 7.43 4.53 14.73
C MET A 100 6.74 5.88 15.00
N GLN A 101 6.81 6.35 16.24
CA GLN A 101 6.28 7.66 16.64
C GLN A 101 6.99 8.81 15.89
N LEU A 102 8.32 8.72 15.74
CA LEU A 102 9.08 9.68 14.94
C LEU A 102 8.66 9.65 13.46
N ALA A 103 8.46 8.47 12.86
CA ALA A 103 8.00 8.36 11.47
C ALA A 103 6.62 9.02 11.28
N LEU A 104 5.68 8.80 12.22
CA LEU A 104 4.36 9.46 12.23
C LEU A 104 4.46 10.98 12.36
N GLU A 105 5.24 11.48 13.33
CA GLU A 105 5.45 12.92 13.56
C GLU A 105 6.02 13.64 12.33
N ARG A 106 6.88 12.97 11.56
CA ARG A 106 7.44 13.54 10.33
C ARG A 106 6.50 13.37 9.14
N ALA A 107 5.69 12.31 9.08
CA ALA A 107 4.64 12.15 8.08
C ALA A 107 3.58 13.27 8.18
N LEU A 108 3.11 13.60 9.39
CA LEU A 108 2.17 14.71 9.65
C LEU A 108 2.72 16.06 9.18
N ARG A 109 4.01 16.34 9.43
CA ARG A 109 4.66 17.57 8.94
C ARG A 109 4.80 17.58 7.42
N ALA A 110 5.11 16.45 6.80
CA ALA A 110 5.24 16.33 5.35
C ALA A 110 3.88 16.44 4.62
N GLU A 111 2.79 15.93 5.21
CA GLU A 111 1.42 16.15 4.75
C GLU A 111 1.05 17.63 4.82
N SER A 112 1.29 18.29 5.97
CA SER A 112 1.01 19.72 6.13
C SER A 112 1.79 20.60 5.14
N ASN A 113 3.08 20.30 4.91
CA ASN A 113 3.86 20.93 3.86
C ASN A 113 3.24 20.67 2.47
N THR A 114 2.92 19.42 2.15
CA THR A 114 2.30 19.03 0.87
C THR A 114 0.98 19.78 0.64
N TYR A 115 0.11 19.87 1.64
CA TYR A 115 -1.13 20.64 1.58
C TYR A 115 -0.88 22.12 1.24
N SER A 116 0.10 22.76 1.88
CA SER A 116 0.46 24.17 1.64
C SER A 116 0.96 24.46 0.21
N LEU A 117 1.41 23.43 -0.52
CA LEU A 117 1.88 23.56 -1.90
C LEU A 117 0.75 23.52 -2.95
N GLY A 118 -0.49 23.23 -2.56
CA GLY A 118 -1.62 23.12 -3.50
C GLY A 118 -1.88 24.39 -4.31
N SER A 119 -1.71 25.56 -3.69
CA SER A 119 -1.82 26.87 -4.36
C SER A 119 -0.66 27.18 -5.33
N LYS A 120 0.41 26.36 -5.34
CA LYS A 120 1.57 26.51 -6.22
C LYS A 120 1.52 25.63 -7.47
N CYS A 121 0.50 24.77 -7.63
CA CYS A 121 0.37 23.93 -8.82
C CYS A 121 0.29 24.80 -10.08
N ARG A 122 1.22 24.64 -11.02
CA ARG A 122 1.32 25.46 -12.25
C ARG A 122 0.30 25.06 -13.31
N ASN A 123 -0.26 23.85 -13.24
CA ASN A 123 -1.19 23.29 -14.22
C ASN A 123 -2.03 22.16 -13.61
N GLU A 124 -3.04 21.67 -14.35
CA GLU A 124 -3.96 20.63 -13.86
C GLU A 124 -3.30 19.23 -13.72
N LEU A 125 -2.22 18.93 -14.45
CA LEU A 125 -1.48 17.66 -14.28
C LEU A 125 -0.71 17.63 -12.94
N GLU A 126 -0.03 18.73 -12.61
CA GLU A 126 0.58 18.95 -11.29
C GLU A 126 -0.45 18.85 -10.17
N LYS A 127 -1.60 19.52 -10.33
CA LYS A 127 -2.70 19.49 -9.37
C LYS A 127 -3.31 18.09 -9.20
N THR A 128 -3.34 17.29 -10.27
CA THR A 128 -3.77 15.89 -10.24
C THR A 128 -2.78 15.04 -9.43
N ALA A 129 -1.48 15.11 -9.75
CA ALA A 129 -0.43 14.39 -9.02
C ALA A 129 -0.34 14.83 -7.54
N TRP A 130 -0.48 16.13 -7.27
CA TRP A 130 -0.54 16.70 -5.93
C TRP A 130 -1.73 16.19 -5.11
N SER A 131 -2.93 16.19 -5.69
CA SER A 131 -4.16 15.73 -5.03
C SER A 131 -4.09 14.23 -4.69
N ASP A 132 -3.58 13.41 -5.62
CA ASP A 132 -3.30 12.00 -5.36
C ASP A 132 -2.23 11.83 -4.25
N CYS A 133 -1.19 12.65 -4.25
CA CYS A 133 -0.16 12.58 -3.22
C CYS A 133 -0.68 12.96 -1.82
N LEU A 134 -1.49 14.01 -1.70
CA LEU A 134 -2.10 14.42 -0.43
C LEU A 134 -2.91 13.26 0.18
N LYS A 135 -3.73 12.60 -0.64
CA LYS A 135 -4.50 11.41 -0.28
C LYS A 135 -3.63 10.21 0.12
N LEU A 136 -2.48 10.05 -0.54
CA LEU A 136 -1.48 9.03 -0.17
C LEU A 136 -0.77 9.36 1.14
N TYR A 137 -0.58 10.63 1.50
CA TYR A 137 -0.15 11.06 2.83
C TYR A 137 -1.20 10.74 3.90
N GLU A 138 -2.49 11.05 3.66
CA GLU A 138 -3.57 10.69 4.58
C GLU A 138 -3.58 9.18 4.89
N TYR A 139 -3.41 8.35 3.84
CA TYR A 139 -3.34 6.88 3.99
C TYR A 139 -2.05 6.42 4.68
N THR A 140 -0.93 7.13 4.46
CA THR A 140 0.35 6.89 5.18
C THR A 140 0.16 7.13 6.68
N ILE A 141 -0.39 8.28 7.04
CA ILE A 141 -0.64 8.67 8.43
C ILE A 141 -1.66 7.74 9.08
N LEU A 142 -2.73 7.34 8.39
CA LEU A 142 -3.69 6.36 8.89
C LEU A 142 -3.03 5.03 9.28
N ARG A 143 -2.08 4.54 8.47
CA ARG A 143 -1.36 3.28 8.75
C ARG A 143 -0.31 3.44 9.84
N LEU A 144 0.46 4.53 9.85
CA LEU A 144 1.42 4.83 10.91
C LEU A 144 0.74 5.07 12.27
N ASN A 145 -0.43 5.73 12.30
CA ASN A 145 -1.15 5.95 13.55
C ASN A 145 -1.62 4.63 14.19
N LYS A 146 -2.02 3.64 13.38
CA LYS A 146 -2.34 2.29 13.89
C LYS A 146 -1.15 1.55 14.50
N THR A 147 0.10 1.85 14.11
CA THR A 147 1.28 1.16 14.68
C THR A 147 1.69 1.72 16.05
N VAL A 148 1.24 2.95 16.39
CA VAL A 148 1.56 3.61 17.67
C VAL A 148 0.38 3.71 18.64
N ASP A 149 -0.87 3.59 18.17
CA ASP A 149 -2.06 3.66 19.01
C ASP A 149 -2.11 2.50 20.04
N PRO A 150 -2.05 2.78 21.35
CA PRO A 150 -2.05 1.74 22.38
C PRO A 150 -3.38 0.96 22.48
N ASN A 151 -4.47 1.49 21.89
CA ASN A 151 -5.77 0.82 21.87
C ASN A 151 -5.87 -0.18 20.70
N THR A 152 -5.02 -0.05 19.68
CA THR A 152 -4.98 -0.96 18.54
C THR A 152 -4.16 -2.20 18.91
N LYS A 153 -4.84 -3.37 18.94
CA LYS A 153 -4.15 -4.67 19.04
C LYS A 153 -3.36 -4.92 17.75
N CYS A 154 -2.09 -4.56 17.76
CA CYS A 154 -1.18 -4.67 16.64
C CYS A 154 -0.21 -5.84 16.85
N SER A 155 -0.20 -6.83 15.95
CA SER A 155 0.90 -7.81 15.91
C SER A 155 2.11 -7.24 15.18
N GLN A 156 3.28 -7.89 15.30
CA GLN A 156 4.46 -7.52 14.51
C GLN A 156 4.21 -7.71 12.99
N VAL A 157 3.36 -8.68 12.61
CA VAL A 157 2.94 -8.88 11.21
C VAL A 157 2.12 -7.68 10.73
N ASP A 158 1.14 -7.24 11.52
CA ASP A 158 0.31 -6.07 11.19
C ASP A 158 1.16 -4.79 11.11
N SER A 159 2.07 -4.60 12.07
CA SER A 159 3.06 -3.51 12.06
C SER A 159 3.87 -3.52 10.77
N GLN A 160 4.37 -4.69 10.35
CA GLN A 160 5.13 -4.83 9.11
C GLN A 160 4.27 -4.47 7.89
N THR A 161 3.03 -4.97 7.82
CA THR A 161 2.10 -4.68 6.72
C THR A 161 1.83 -3.18 6.63
N TRP A 162 1.44 -2.52 7.73
CA TRP A 162 1.07 -1.11 7.75
C TRP A 162 2.25 -0.16 7.52
N LEU A 163 3.43 -0.46 8.10
CA LEU A 163 4.67 0.27 7.80
C LEU A 163 5.07 0.14 6.32
N SER A 164 4.87 -1.05 5.73
CA SER A 164 5.20 -1.26 4.32
C SER A 164 4.22 -0.48 3.43
N THR A 165 2.91 -0.53 3.70
CA THR A 165 1.92 0.31 2.99
C THR A 165 2.25 1.79 3.08
N ALA A 166 2.65 2.29 4.26
CA ALA A 166 3.07 3.67 4.44
C ALA A 166 4.23 4.05 3.50
N LEU A 167 5.22 3.16 3.31
CA LEU A 167 6.30 3.38 2.34
C LEU A 167 5.81 3.31 0.87
N THR A 168 4.93 2.36 0.53
CA THR A 168 4.34 2.27 -0.83
C THR A 168 3.56 3.51 -1.20
N ASN A 169 2.80 4.09 -0.26
CA ASN A 169 2.02 5.29 -0.52
C ASN A 169 2.91 6.47 -0.94
N LEU A 170 4.02 6.69 -0.24
CA LEU A 170 5.00 7.75 -0.56
C LEU A 170 5.67 7.51 -1.92
N GLU A 171 6.05 6.27 -2.24
CA GLU A 171 6.57 5.92 -3.56
C GLU A 171 5.52 6.07 -4.68
N THR A 172 4.24 5.82 -4.39
CA THR A 172 3.14 6.01 -5.34
C THR A 172 2.90 7.50 -5.61
N CYS A 173 3.00 8.34 -4.58
CA CYS A 173 2.94 9.80 -4.72
C CYS A 173 4.05 10.27 -5.67
N ARG A 174 5.30 9.87 -5.41
CA ARG A 174 6.45 10.20 -6.25
C ARG A 174 6.27 9.70 -7.69
N ALA A 175 5.73 8.50 -7.88
CA ALA A 175 5.46 7.93 -9.20
C ALA A 175 4.44 8.76 -9.99
N GLY A 176 3.36 9.25 -9.37
CA GLY A 176 2.35 10.07 -10.06
C GLY A 176 2.91 11.34 -10.72
N PHE A 177 3.83 12.04 -10.06
CA PHE A 177 4.52 13.20 -10.65
C PHE A 177 5.42 12.83 -11.84
N VAL A 178 6.07 11.66 -11.79
CA VAL A 178 6.94 11.15 -12.87
C VAL A 178 6.12 10.64 -14.05
N GLU A 179 5.02 9.92 -13.80
CA GLU A 179 4.09 9.40 -14.81
C GLU A 179 3.47 10.53 -15.64
N LEU A 180 3.12 11.66 -15.02
CA LEU A 180 2.56 12.83 -15.69
C LEU A 180 3.62 13.83 -16.20
N GLY A 181 4.92 13.54 -16.06
CA GLY A 181 6.00 14.39 -16.57
C GLY A 181 6.17 15.73 -15.86
N VAL A 182 5.69 15.88 -14.62
CA VAL A 182 5.62 17.13 -13.85
C VAL A 182 6.44 17.09 -12.56
N SER A 183 7.56 16.35 -12.59
CA SER A 183 8.42 16.11 -11.43
C SER A 183 9.48 17.20 -11.17
N ASP A 184 9.54 18.27 -11.97
CA ASP A 184 10.58 19.31 -11.94
C ASP A 184 10.37 20.36 -10.85
N TYR A 185 9.12 20.65 -10.45
CA TYR A 185 8.80 21.80 -9.59
C TYR A 185 8.23 21.43 -8.22
N LEU A 186 7.05 20.82 -8.15
CA LEU A 186 6.41 20.50 -6.86
C LEU A 186 7.15 19.40 -6.10
N LEU A 187 7.59 18.35 -6.81
CA LEU A 187 8.19 17.17 -6.17
C LEU A 187 9.48 17.49 -5.37
N PRO A 188 10.42 18.34 -5.85
CA PRO A 188 11.53 18.83 -5.03
C PRO A 188 11.10 19.58 -3.76
N LEU A 189 10.05 20.41 -3.81
CA LEU A 189 9.50 21.14 -2.66
C LEU A 189 8.84 20.22 -1.62
N MET A 190 8.50 19.01 -2.01
CA MET A 190 7.94 17.96 -1.16
C MET A 190 9.02 17.04 -0.55
N SER A 191 10.30 17.26 -0.87
CA SER A 191 11.42 16.42 -0.42
C SER A 191 11.52 16.37 1.12
N ASN A 192 11.64 15.15 1.65
CA ASN A 192 11.68 14.90 3.09
C ASN A 192 12.32 13.53 3.40
N ASN A 193 12.45 13.19 4.69
CA ASN A 193 13.07 11.95 5.16
C ASN A 193 12.08 10.87 5.65
N VAL A 194 10.76 11.02 5.44
CA VAL A 194 9.74 10.12 6.00
C VAL A 194 9.90 8.70 5.46
N SER A 195 10.16 8.51 4.17
CA SER A 195 10.41 7.18 3.57
C SER A 195 11.63 6.47 4.20
N LYS A 196 12.71 7.22 4.51
CA LYS A 196 13.90 6.70 5.20
C LYS A 196 13.60 6.31 6.65
N LEU A 197 12.83 7.13 7.36
CA LEU A 197 12.40 6.84 8.74
C LEU A 197 11.48 5.61 8.81
N ILE A 198 10.54 5.47 7.88
CA ILE A 198 9.70 4.26 7.77
C ILE A 198 10.59 3.04 7.47
N SER A 199 11.55 3.16 6.55
CA SER A 199 12.51 2.09 6.26
C SER A 199 13.34 1.67 7.48
N ASN A 200 13.70 2.61 8.35
CA ASN A 200 14.32 2.29 9.65
C ASN A 200 13.37 1.46 10.53
N THR A 201 12.11 1.88 10.69
CA THR A 201 11.13 1.12 11.49
C THR A 201 10.89 -0.28 10.95
N LEU A 202 10.84 -0.45 9.63
CA LEU A 202 10.73 -1.75 8.96
C LEU A 202 11.92 -2.68 9.27
N SER A 203 13.14 -2.13 9.33
CA SER A 203 14.35 -2.89 9.65
C SER A 203 14.42 -3.33 11.13
N LEU A 204 13.71 -2.61 12.01
CA LEU A 204 13.70 -2.84 13.45
C LEU A 204 12.57 -3.79 13.89
N ASN A 205 11.44 -3.79 13.18
CA ASN A 205 10.25 -4.59 13.53
C ASN A 205 10.46 -6.11 13.38
N LYS A 206 11.40 -6.53 12.50
CA LYS A 206 11.95 -7.90 12.38
C LYS A 206 10.99 -9.06 12.67
N VAL A 207 9.91 -9.19 11.89
CA VAL A 207 8.87 -10.22 12.08
C VAL A 207 9.43 -11.65 12.10
N PRO A 208 9.37 -12.36 13.23
CA PRO A 208 9.43 -13.82 13.26
C PRO A 208 8.03 -14.40 13.02
N TYR A 209 7.97 -15.65 12.58
CA TYR A 209 6.70 -16.36 12.42
C TYR A 209 6.11 -16.73 13.80
N THR A 210 4.79 -16.57 13.96
CA THR A 210 4.04 -17.03 15.13
C THR A 210 2.74 -17.67 14.66
N GLU A 211 2.47 -18.91 15.05
CA GLU A 211 1.19 -19.60 14.78
C GLU A 211 0.02 -18.83 15.42
N PRO A 212 -1.11 -18.63 14.71
CA PRO A 212 -2.31 -18.04 15.30
C PRO A 212 -3.00 -19.03 16.25
N SER A 213 -3.64 -18.53 17.31
CA SER A 213 -4.41 -19.36 18.24
C SER A 213 -5.88 -19.55 17.80
N TYR A 214 -6.36 -20.78 17.97
CA TYR A 214 -7.69 -21.23 17.55
C TYR A 214 -8.58 -21.54 18.74
N LYS A 215 -9.90 -21.34 18.58
CA LYS A 215 -10.94 -21.85 19.46
C LYS A 215 -12.09 -22.40 18.60
N GLU A 216 -12.55 -23.62 18.90
CA GLU A 216 -13.69 -24.25 18.19
C GLU A 216 -13.50 -24.34 16.66
N GLY A 217 -12.25 -24.53 16.19
CA GLY A 217 -11.93 -24.58 14.76
C GLY A 217 -11.82 -23.22 14.06
N PHE A 218 -12.00 -22.11 14.78
CA PHE A 218 -11.91 -20.75 14.23
C PHE A 218 -10.87 -19.91 14.99
N PRO A 219 -10.16 -18.99 14.31
CA PRO A 219 -9.31 -18.03 14.98
C PRO A 219 -10.13 -17.09 15.89
N THR A 220 -9.53 -16.68 17.01
CA THR A 220 -10.23 -15.98 18.11
C THR A 220 -10.81 -14.61 17.76
N TRP A 221 -10.42 -14.01 16.63
CA TRP A 221 -10.94 -12.71 16.19
C TRP A 221 -12.09 -12.79 15.17
N VAL A 222 -12.45 -13.98 14.71
CA VAL A 222 -13.52 -14.17 13.71
C VAL A 222 -14.91 -13.98 14.33
N LYS A 223 -15.62 -12.92 13.94
CA LYS A 223 -17.01 -12.70 14.35
C LYS A 223 -17.93 -13.82 13.81
N PRO A 224 -18.88 -14.35 14.60
CA PRO A 224 -19.83 -15.38 14.12
C PRO A 224 -20.74 -14.93 12.96
N GLY A 225 -21.00 -13.63 12.82
CA GLY A 225 -21.90 -13.09 11.79
C GLY A 225 -21.39 -13.26 10.35
N ASP A 226 -20.13 -12.93 10.09
CA ASP A 226 -19.53 -13.09 8.75
C ASP A 226 -19.59 -14.57 8.28
N ARG A 227 -19.46 -15.51 9.22
CA ARG A 227 -19.57 -16.96 8.98
C ARG A 227 -20.96 -17.40 8.50
N LYS A 228 -22.06 -16.72 8.90
CA LYS A 228 -23.41 -17.06 8.44
C LYS A 228 -23.76 -16.45 7.07
N LEU A 229 -23.14 -15.31 6.72
CA LEU A 229 -23.39 -14.63 5.46
C LEU A 229 -22.84 -15.41 4.26
N LEU A 230 -21.58 -15.81 4.33
CA LEU A 230 -20.90 -16.37 3.16
C LEU A 230 -21.19 -17.88 2.97
N GLN A 231 -21.82 -18.52 3.97
CA GLN A 231 -22.47 -19.84 3.89
C GLN A 231 -23.89 -19.80 3.30
N SER A 232 -24.50 -18.63 3.13
CA SER A 232 -25.87 -18.52 2.61
C SER A 232 -25.95 -18.99 1.15
N SER A 233 -26.89 -19.88 0.85
CA SER A 233 -27.26 -20.24 -0.53
C SER A 233 -27.87 -19.06 -1.31
N SER A 234 -28.37 -18.04 -0.61
CA SER A 234 -28.71 -16.73 -1.16
C SER A 234 -28.01 -15.63 -0.35
N PRO A 235 -26.79 -15.19 -0.73
CA PRO A 235 -26.14 -14.06 -0.07
C PRO A 235 -26.90 -12.74 -0.28
N ALA A 236 -27.71 -12.66 -1.34
CA ALA A 236 -28.58 -11.52 -1.66
C ALA A 236 -29.70 -11.31 -0.62
N SER A 237 -30.20 -12.37 0.05
CA SER A 237 -31.22 -12.22 1.11
C SER A 237 -30.68 -11.61 2.41
N GLN A 238 -29.37 -11.40 2.50
CA GLN A 238 -28.69 -10.72 3.61
C GLN A 238 -28.11 -9.37 3.17
N ALA A 239 -28.55 -8.82 2.03
CA ALA A 239 -28.20 -7.49 1.59
C ALA A 239 -28.66 -6.43 2.61
N ASN A 240 -27.81 -5.45 2.91
CA ASN A 240 -28.21 -4.28 3.68
C ASN A 240 -28.86 -3.21 2.80
N ILE A 241 -28.43 -3.12 1.54
CA ILE A 241 -29.02 -2.31 0.48
C ILE A 241 -28.83 -3.00 -0.87
N VAL A 242 -29.75 -2.73 -1.79
CA VAL A 242 -29.80 -3.27 -3.15
C VAL A 242 -29.63 -2.16 -4.17
N VAL A 243 -28.78 -2.40 -5.16
CA VAL A 243 -28.58 -1.53 -6.32
C VAL A 243 -29.15 -2.22 -7.55
N ALA A 244 -30.03 -1.53 -8.27
CA ALA A 244 -30.67 -2.05 -9.47
C ALA A 244 -30.96 -0.92 -10.47
N LYS A 245 -30.41 -1.01 -11.68
CA LYS A 245 -30.58 0.01 -12.73
C LYS A 245 -32.01 0.20 -13.23
N ASP A 246 -32.84 -0.83 -13.08
CA ASP A 246 -34.26 -0.83 -13.45
C ASP A 246 -35.17 -0.17 -12.39
N GLY A 247 -34.61 0.30 -11.27
CA GLY A 247 -35.36 0.88 -10.15
C GLY A 247 -35.93 -0.16 -9.17
N SER A 248 -35.65 -1.46 -9.35
CA SER A 248 -36.15 -2.54 -8.48
C SER A 248 -35.33 -2.76 -7.20
N GLY A 249 -34.65 -1.72 -6.72
CA GLY A 249 -33.78 -1.71 -5.53
C GLY A 249 -33.69 -0.32 -4.92
N ASP A 250 -33.00 -0.20 -3.78
CA ASP A 250 -32.91 1.05 -3.00
C ASP A 250 -32.18 2.18 -3.74
N TYR A 251 -31.24 1.83 -4.61
CA TYR A 251 -30.45 2.78 -5.41
C TYR A 251 -30.30 2.32 -6.87
N THR A 252 -30.21 3.26 -7.80
CA THR A 252 -29.92 2.98 -9.22
C THR A 252 -28.43 3.02 -9.57
N THR A 253 -27.59 3.53 -8.66
CA THR A 253 -26.13 3.66 -8.82
C THR A 253 -25.38 3.10 -7.62
N ILE A 254 -24.19 2.55 -7.87
CA ILE A 254 -23.33 1.98 -6.83
C ILE A 254 -22.75 3.11 -5.96
N THR A 255 -22.45 4.27 -6.55
CA THR A 255 -21.93 5.45 -5.83
C THR A 255 -22.92 5.97 -4.77
N ALA A 256 -24.23 5.98 -5.06
CA ALA A 256 -25.24 6.38 -4.09
C ALA A 256 -25.34 5.36 -2.93
N ALA A 257 -25.29 4.06 -3.24
CA ALA A 257 -25.28 3.00 -2.24
C ALA A 257 -24.04 3.04 -1.32
N VAL A 258 -22.86 3.31 -1.88
CA VAL A 258 -21.62 3.53 -1.09
C VAL A 258 -21.73 4.79 -0.21
N SER A 259 -22.37 5.84 -0.73
CA SER A 259 -22.64 7.08 0.01
C SER A 259 -23.71 6.94 1.11
N ALA A 260 -24.58 5.93 1.01
CA ALA A 260 -25.48 5.51 2.08
C ALA A 260 -24.74 4.66 3.12
N ALA A 261 -23.89 3.73 2.66
CA ALA A 261 -23.04 2.91 3.53
C ALA A 261 -22.08 3.74 4.40
N SER A 262 -21.66 4.94 3.97
CA SER A 262 -20.82 5.82 4.80
C SER A 262 -21.55 6.44 6.00
N LYS A 263 -22.89 6.41 6.00
CA LYS A 263 -23.77 6.91 7.06
C LYS A 263 -24.28 5.80 7.99
N ARG A 264 -23.86 4.54 7.77
CA ARG A 264 -24.33 3.38 8.52
C ARG A 264 -23.91 3.43 10.00
N SER A 265 -24.75 2.90 10.87
CA SER A 265 -24.37 2.60 12.25
C SER A 265 -23.63 1.25 12.35
N GLY A 266 -22.74 1.12 13.33
CA GLY A 266 -22.02 -0.12 13.64
C GLY A 266 -20.85 -0.45 12.69
N THR A 267 -20.08 -1.48 13.09
CA THR A 267 -18.81 -1.87 12.44
C THR A 267 -18.85 -3.25 11.77
N GLY A 268 -20.04 -3.88 11.72
CA GLY A 268 -20.24 -5.19 11.08
C GLY A 268 -20.03 -5.15 9.56
N ARG A 269 -20.10 -6.32 8.95
CA ARG A 269 -20.23 -6.50 7.49
C ARG A 269 -21.40 -5.65 6.96
N TYR A 270 -21.19 -4.96 5.85
CA TYR A 270 -22.26 -4.23 5.16
C TYR A 270 -22.32 -4.65 3.70
N VAL A 271 -23.39 -5.32 3.32
CA VAL A 271 -23.58 -5.96 2.02
C VAL A 271 -24.35 -5.04 1.10
N ILE A 272 -23.69 -4.59 0.03
CA ILE A 272 -24.30 -3.88 -1.09
C ILE A 272 -24.48 -4.91 -2.20
N TYR A 273 -25.71 -5.33 -2.43
CA TYR A 273 -26.05 -6.26 -3.50
C TYR A 273 -26.35 -5.47 -4.78
N VAL A 274 -25.65 -5.76 -5.86
CA VAL A 274 -25.71 -5.05 -7.13
C VAL A 274 -26.24 -5.99 -8.21
N LYS A 275 -27.52 -5.84 -8.55
CA LYS A 275 -28.18 -6.66 -9.57
C LYS A 275 -27.51 -6.52 -10.94
N ALA A 276 -27.74 -7.50 -11.80
CA ALA A 276 -27.24 -7.56 -13.17
C ALA A 276 -27.46 -6.24 -13.94
N GLY A 277 -26.48 -5.86 -14.73
CA GLY A 277 -26.43 -4.58 -15.43
C GLY A 277 -24.99 -4.08 -15.61
N THR A 278 -24.82 -3.11 -16.51
CA THR A 278 -23.54 -2.41 -16.72
C THR A 278 -23.60 -1.02 -16.09
N TYR A 279 -22.83 -0.82 -15.03
CA TYR A 279 -22.73 0.41 -14.24
C TYR A 279 -21.49 1.19 -14.69
N ASN A 280 -21.70 2.32 -15.37
CA ASN A 280 -20.63 3.18 -15.85
C ASN A 280 -20.31 4.22 -14.78
N GLU A 281 -19.46 3.83 -13.81
CA GLU A 281 -19.17 4.59 -12.60
C GLU A 281 -17.72 4.32 -12.14
N ASN A 282 -17.01 5.35 -11.69
CA ASN A 282 -15.76 5.19 -10.94
C ASN A 282 -16.09 5.11 -9.44
N ILE A 283 -15.90 3.95 -8.82
CA ILE A 283 -16.29 3.69 -7.41
C ILE A 283 -15.08 3.75 -6.48
N GLU A 284 -15.22 4.43 -5.34
CA GLU A 284 -14.24 4.41 -4.26
C GLU A 284 -14.83 3.94 -2.93
N ILE A 285 -14.28 2.86 -2.39
CA ILE A 285 -14.52 2.39 -1.02
C ILE A 285 -13.38 2.94 -0.14
N GLY A 286 -13.49 4.21 0.23
CA GLY A 286 -12.45 4.94 0.97
C GLY A 286 -12.13 4.35 2.34
N ALA A 287 -10.98 4.70 2.92
CA ALA A 287 -10.42 4.04 4.10
C ALA A 287 -11.31 4.00 5.37
N LYS A 288 -12.29 4.91 5.49
CA LYS A 288 -13.28 4.94 6.59
C LYS A 288 -14.39 3.87 6.42
N LEU A 289 -14.65 3.41 5.20
CA LEU A 289 -15.66 2.41 4.82
C LEU A 289 -15.15 0.97 5.02
N LYS A 290 -14.94 0.58 6.28
CA LYS A 290 -14.50 -0.79 6.61
C LYS A 290 -15.61 -1.82 6.39
N ASN A 291 -15.24 -3.08 6.17
CA ASN A 291 -16.12 -4.26 6.08
C ASN A 291 -17.26 -4.15 5.05
N ILE A 292 -17.07 -3.38 3.98
CA ILE A 292 -18.02 -3.37 2.85
C ILE A 292 -17.88 -4.67 2.05
N MET A 293 -19.00 -5.20 1.58
CA MET A 293 -19.06 -6.26 0.59
C MET A 293 -19.86 -5.78 -0.62
N LEU A 294 -19.25 -5.77 -1.81
CA LEU A 294 -19.97 -5.67 -3.07
C LEU A 294 -20.27 -7.09 -3.58
N LEU A 295 -21.56 -7.41 -3.69
CA LEU A 295 -22.06 -8.69 -4.21
C LEU A 295 -22.76 -8.44 -5.54
N GLY A 296 -22.34 -9.12 -6.61
CA GLY A 296 -23.05 -9.10 -7.90
C GLY A 296 -23.73 -10.43 -8.23
N ASP A 297 -24.53 -10.43 -9.30
CA ASP A 297 -25.23 -11.61 -9.83
C ASP A 297 -24.33 -12.62 -10.54
N GLY A 298 -23.04 -12.29 -10.72
CA GLY A 298 -22.03 -13.13 -11.34
C GLY A 298 -21.16 -12.38 -12.34
N ILE A 299 -20.00 -13.00 -12.66
CA ILE A 299 -19.10 -12.56 -13.73
C ILE A 299 -19.90 -12.39 -15.03
N GLY A 300 -19.71 -11.27 -15.72
CA GLY A 300 -20.40 -10.94 -16.97
C GLY A 300 -21.85 -10.49 -16.82
N LYS A 301 -22.48 -10.63 -15.63
CA LYS A 301 -23.85 -10.15 -15.36
C LYS A 301 -23.85 -8.79 -14.68
N THR A 302 -23.12 -8.65 -13.57
CA THR A 302 -22.92 -7.37 -12.88
C THR A 302 -21.56 -6.80 -13.29
N ILE A 303 -21.56 -5.76 -14.11
CA ILE A 303 -20.36 -5.16 -14.69
C ILE A 303 -20.21 -3.72 -14.18
N ILE A 304 -19.09 -3.41 -13.53
CA ILE A 304 -18.69 -2.04 -13.19
C ILE A 304 -17.63 -1.61 -14.21
N THR A 305 -17.85 -0.49 -14.91
CA THR A 305 -17.01 -0.04 -16.03
C THR A 305 -16.63 1.43 -15.92
N GLY A 306 -15.42 1.77 -16.37
CA GLY A 306 -14.92 3.14 -16.51
C GLY A 306 -13.82 3.21 -17.57
N SER A 307 -13.28 4.39 -17.85
CA SER A 307 -12.32 4.61 -18.95
C SER A 307 -11.17 5.59 -18.63
N LYS A 308 -10.96 5.93 -17.36
CA LYS A 308 -9.84 6.78 -16.95
C LYS A 308 -8.49 6.12 -17.25
N SER A 309 -7.49 6.90 -17.59
CA SER A 309 -6.18 6.42 -18.02
C SER A 309 -5.10 7.52 -17.94
N VAL A 310 -3.83 7.12 -18.03
CA VAL A 310 -2.70 8.06 -18.11
C VAL A 310 -2.69 8.85 -19.42
N GLY A 311 -3.04 8.22 -20.55
CA GLY A 311 -3.26 8.93 -21.82
C GLY A 311 -4.38 9.99 -21.73
N GLY A 312 -5.36 9.78 -20.84
CA GLY A 312 -6.41 10.75 -20.52
C GLY A 312 -6.08 11.71 -19.37
N GLY A 313 -4.82 11.84 -18.95
CA GLY A 313 -4.38 12.81 -17.93
C GLY A 313 -4.64 12.42 -16.47
N SER A 314 -5.09 11.20 -16.17
CA SER A 314 -5.14 10.68 -14.80
C SER A 314 -3.78 10.10 -14.39
N THR A 315 -3.43 10.03 -13.11
CA THR A 315 -2.33 9.13 -12.69
C THR A 315 -2.75 7.65 -12.83
N THR A 316 -1.80 6.72 -12.83
CA THR A 316 -2.13 5.29 -12.74
C THR A 316 -2.97 4.99 -11.50
N PHE A 317 -2.67 5.65 -10.36
CA PHE A 317 -3.40 5.50 -9.09
C PHE A 317 -4.87 5.95 -9.19
N ASN A 318 -5.16 7.06 -9.87
CA ASN A 318 -6.52 7.62 -10.00
C ASN A 318 -7.28 7.11 -11.24
N SER A 319 -6.61 6.35 -12.12
CA SER A 319 -7.25 5.71 -13.29
C SER A 319 -8.23 4.57 -12.94
N ALA A 320 -8.26 4.13 -11.68
CA ALA A 320 -9.04 2.98 -11.22
C ALA A 320 -10.55 3.13 -11.47
N THR A 321 -11.17 2.12 -12.09
CA THR A 321 -12.63 2.00 -12.18
C THR A 321 -13.24 1.67 -10.81
N VAL A 322 -12.62 0.78 -10.04
CA VAL A 322 -12.94 0.55 -8.62
C VAL A 322 -11.68 0.68 -7.79
N ALA A 323 -11.73 1.50 -6.74
CA ALA A 323 -10.69 1.66 -5.74
C ALA A 323 -11.19 1.16 -4.37
N ALA A 324 -10.62 0.07 -3.86
CA ALA A 324 -10.94 -0.49 -2.54
C ALA A 324 -9.83 -0.19 -1.53
N VAL A 325 -10.12 0.57 -0.47
CA VAL A 325 -9.13 0.98 0.56
C VAL A 325 -9.62 0.68 1.99
N GLY A 326 -10.93 0.74 2.25
CA GLY A 326 -11.50 0.40 3.54
C GLY A 326 -11.28 -1.06 3.92
N ASP A 327 -10.61 -1.30 5.05
CA ASP A 327 -10.17 -2.63 5.52
C ASP A 327 -11.31 -3.67 5.50
N GLY A 328 -10.97 -4.91 5.17
CA GLY A 328 -11.88 -6.05 5.15
C GLY A 328 -12.83 -6.07 3.95
N PHE A 329 -12.52 -5.36 2.86
CA PHE A 329 -13.35 -5.33 1.65
C PHE A 329 -13.57 -6.72 1.04
N ILE A 330 -14.80 -7.02 0.59
CA ILE A 330 -15.11 -8.23 -0.19
C ILE A 330 -15.77 -7.85 -1.52
N GLY A 331 -15.19 -8.28 -2.64
CA GLY A 331 -15.86 -8.33 -3.94
C GLY A 331 -16.28 -9.76 -4.27
N ARG A 332 -17.55 -9.99 -4.64
CA ARG A 332 -18.02 -11.31 -5.08
C ARG A 332 -18.96 -11.22 -6.27
N GLY A 333 -18.74 -12.03 -7.31
CA GLY A 333 -19.70 -12.15 -8.43
C GLY A 333 -19.75 -10.92 -9.34
N LEU A 334 -18.60 -10.30 -9.62
CA LEU A 334 -18.50 -9.01 -10.32
C LEU A 334 -17.52 -9.07 -11.50
N THR A 335 -17.83 -8.37 -12.58
CA THR A 335 -16.83 -7.92 -13.56
C THR A 335 -16.46 -6.47 -13.26
N ILE A 336 -15.17 -6.16 -13.15
CA ILE A 336 -14.66 -4.80 -13.06
C ILE A 336 -13.79 -4.53 -14.31
N ARG A 337 -14.14 -3.49 -15.07
CA ARG A 337 -13.58 -3.23 -16.40
C ARG A 337 -13.07 -1.81 -16.56
N ASN A 338 -11.88 -1.64 -17.14
CA ASN A 338 -11.45 -0.36 -17.72
C ASN A 338 -11.40 -0.47 -19.26
N THR A 339 -12.16 0.40 -19.95
CA THR A 339 -12.34 0.40 -21.40
C THR A 339 -11.44 1.38 -22.16
N ALA A 340 -10.49 2.06 -21.50
CA ALA A 340 -9.61 3.04 -22.16
C ALA A 340 -8.84 2.49 -23.38
N GLY A 341 -8.55 1.19 -23.42
CA GLY A 341 -7.86 0.56 -24.55
C GLY A 341 -6.34 0.69 -24.50
N ALA A 342 -5.64 -0.11 -25.31
CA ALA A 342 -4.17 -0.19 -25.29
C ALA A 342 -3.46 1.13 -25.64
N ALA A 343 -4.07 1.98 -26.47
CA ALA A 343 -3.49 3.23 -26.93
C ALA A 343 -3.41 4.32 -25.84
N ASN A 344 -4.16 4.17 -24.74
CA ASN A 344 -4.24 5.16 -23.66
C ASN A 344 -3.30 4.86 -22.47
N HIS A 345 -2.32 3.97 -22.67
CA HIS A 345 -1.34 3.56 -21.65
C HIS A 345 -2.01 2.96 -20.40
N GLN A 346 -1.50 3.25 -19.19
CA GLN A 346 -1.99 2.68 -17.93
C GLN A 346 -3.48 3.03 -17.70
N ALA A 347 -4.31 2.01 -17.46
CA ALA A 347 -5.75 2.17 -17.26
C ALA A 347 -6.29 1.10 -16.31
N VAL A 348 -6.34 1.41 -15.01
CA VAL A 348 -6.64 0.44 -13.97
C VAL A 348 -8.13 0.09 -13.92
N ALA A 349 -8.46 -1.20 -13.88
CA ALA A 349 -9.83 -1.66 -13.61
C ALA A 349 -10.08 -1.72 -12.10
N LEU A 350 -9.29 -2.50 -11.37
CA LEU A 350 -9.32 -2.56 -9.90
C LEU A 350 -8.00 -2.08 -9.30
N ARG A 351 -8.06 -1.12 -8.38
CA ARG A 351 -6.99 -0.86 -7.40
C ARG A 351 -7.45 -1.31 -6.02
N SER A 352 -6.65 -2.14 -5.35
CA SER A 352 -6.89 -2.54 -3.96
C SER A 352 -5.72 -2.17 -3.07
N GLY A 353 -5.99 -1.42 -2.01
CA GLY A 353 -5.13 -1.15 -0.86
C GLY A 353 -5.87 -1.41 0.46
N SER A 354 -6.85 -2.33 0.41
CA SER A 354 -7.63 -2.77 1.58
C SER A 354 -6.94 -3.97 2.21
N ASP A 355 -6.62 -3.86 3.49
CA ASP A 355 -6.11 -4.98 4.28
C ASP A 355 -7.18 -6.04 4.49
N LEU A 356 -6.78 -7.31 4.50
CA LEU A 356 -7.65 -8.47 4.64
C LEU A 356 -8.80 -8.49 3.59
N SER A 357 -8.51 -8.05 2.35
CA SER A 357 -9.50 -7.98 1.27
C SER A 357 -9.62 -9.28 0.48
N VAL A 358 -10.84 -9.63 0.06
CA VAL A 358 -11.10 -10.83 -0.76
C VAL A 358 -11.84 -10.50 -2.05
N PHE A 359 -11.42 -11.13 -3.14
CA PHE A 359 -12.08 -11.09 -4.43
C PHE A 359 -12.36 -12.53 -4.88
N TYR A 360 -13.64 -12.90 -4.92
CA TYR A 360 -14.09 -14.27 -5.17
C TYR A 360 -15.09 -14.32 -6.32
N GLN A 361 -14.83 -15.12 -7.35
CA GLN A 361 -15.69 -15.17 -8.53
C GLN A 361 -15.83 -13.77 -9.17
N CYS A 362 -14.69 -13.12 -9.38
CA CYS A 362 -14.57 -11.81 -10.01
C CYS A 362 -13.77 -11.89 -11.32
N SER A 363 -14.08 -11.02 -12.29
CA SER A 363 -13.28 -10.79 -13.50
C SER A 363 -12.72 -9.38 -13.51
N PHE A 364 -11.48 -9.22 -13.98
CA PHE A 364 -10.79 -7.94 -14.10
C PHE A 364 -10.35 -7.73 -15.56
N GLU A 365 -10.98 -6.77 -16.22
CA GLU A 365 -10.91 -6.60 -17.67
C GLU A 365 -10.28 -5.25 -18.02
N GLY A 366 -9.30 -5.27 -18.93
CA GLY A 366 -8.54 -4.09 -19.31
C GLY A 366 -7.25 -4.46 -20.05
N TYR A 367 -6.46 -3.42 -20.36
CA TYR A 367 -5.18 -3.51 -21.03
C TYR A 367 -4.04 -3.30 -20.02
N GLN A 368 -3.18 -2.32 -20.23
CA GLN A 368 -2.07 -2.02 -19.34
C GLN A 368 -2.58 -1.70 -17.93
N ASP A 369 -1.93 -2.31 -16.94
CA ASP A 369 -2.15 -2.13 -15.50
C ASP A 369 -3.60 -2.45 -15.03
N THR A 370 -4.25 -3.44 -15.67
CA THR A 370 -5.64 -3.88 -15.37
C THR A 370 -5.93 -4.03 -13.87
N LEU A 371 -5.03 -4.65 -13.11
CA LEU A 371 -5.19 -4.99 -11.70
C LEU A 371 -4.00 -4.46 -10.90
N TYR A 372 -4.27 -3.47 -10.05
CA TYR A 372 -3.27 -2.83 -9.20
C TYR A 372 -3.43 -3.30 -7.75
N VAL A 373 -2.69 -4.36 -7.39
CA VAL A 373 -2.56 -4.91 -6.03
C VAL A 373 -1.65 -4.02 -5.17
N HIS A 374 -2.10 -2.79 -4.95
CA HIS A 374 -1.31 -1.67 -4.47
C HIS A 374 -0.60 -1.94 -3.14
N SER A 375 -1.31 -2.35 -2.09
CA SER A 375 -0.76 -2.51 -0.74
C SER A 375 -1.61 -3.43 0.15
N GLU A 376 -1.12 -3.74 1.36
CA GLU A 376 -1.79 -4.61 2.36
C GLU A 376 -1.98 -6.09 1.95
N ARG A 377 -2.63 -6.90 2.81
CA ARG A 377 -2.90 -8.33 2.57
C ARG A 377 -4.19 -8.51 1.76
N GLN A 378 -4.13 -9.30 0.70
CA GLN A 378 -5.25 -9.49 -0.24
C GLN A 378 -5.32 -10.96 -0.70
N PHE A 379 -6.52 -11.43 -1.04
CA PHE A 379 -6.75 -12.78 -1.56
C PHE A 379 -7.69 -12.78 -2.77
N TYR A 380 -7.31 -13.52 -3.81
CA TYR A 380 -8.01 -13.60 -5.09
C TYR A 380 -8.26 -15.07 -5.43
N ARG A 381 -9.52 -15.45 -5.72
CA ARG A 381 -9.90 -16.84 -6.03
C ARG A 381 -11.00 -16.92 -7.10
N GLU A 382 -10.92 -17.97 -7.93
CA GLU A 382 -11.91 -18.28 -8.97
C GLU A 382 -12.15 -17.10 -9.92
N TYR A 383 -11.07 -16.48 -10.39
CA TYR A 383 -11.13 -15.43 -11.40
C TYR A 383 -10.98 -16.03 -12.80
N LEU A 384 -11.66 -15.43 -13.78
CA LEU A 384 -11.55 -15.81 -15.18
C LEU A 384 -10.85 -14.71 -15.96
N LYS A 385 -9.82 -15.09 -16.74
CA LYS A 385 -9.22 -14.25 -17.77
C LYS A 385 -8.75 -15.11 -18.92
N SER A 386 -9.60 -15.28 -19.93
CA SER A 386 -9.19 -15.84 -21.23
C SER A 386 -8.73 -14.69 -22.13
N VAL A 387 -7.45 -14.73 -22.54
CA VAL A 387 -6.94 -13.96 -23.68
C VAL A 387 -5.91 -14.84 -24.41
N GLN A 388 -6.38 -15.70 -25.30
CA GLN A 388 -5.51 -16.22 -26.36
C GLN A 388 -5.27 -15.10 -27.37
N SER A 389 -4.00 -14.78 -27.63
CA SER A 389 -3.58 -13.82 -28.66
C SER A 389 -2.15 -14.15 -29.07
N SER A 390 -1.74 -13.80 -30.29
CA SER A 390 -0.43 -14.17 -30.86
C SER A 390 0.76 -13.34 -30.35
N VAL A 391 0.68 -12.77 -29.14
CA VAL A 391 1.71 -11.86 -28.59
C VAL A 391 2.66 -12.58 -27.63
N LYS A 392 3.96 -12.25 -27.70
CA LYS A 392 4.95 -12.75 -26.72
C LYS A 392 4.52 -12.37 -25.31
N THR A 393 4.30 -13.38 -24.47
CA THR A 393 3.85 -13.21 -23.08
C THR A 393 4.91 -13.73 -22.12
N TYR A 394 5.09 -13.02 -21.01
CA TYR A 394 6.09 -13.31 -19.98
C TYR A 394 5.40 -13.30 -18.61
N LEU A 395 5.93 -14.08 -17.66
CA LEU A 395 5.44 -14.23 -16.30
C LEU A 395 5.53 -12.93 -15.50
N GLY A 396 6.55 -12.11 -15.74
CA GLY A 396 6.74 -10.82 -15.07
C GLY A 396 7.99 -10.06 -15.51
N ARG A 397 8.13 -8.83 -14.98
CA ARG A 397 9.30 -7.95 -15.12
C ARG A 397 9.48 -7.08 -13.86
N PRO A 398 10.72 -6.79 -13.41
CA PRO A 398 10.96 -6.22 -12.08
C PRO A 398 10.78 -4.70 -12.04
N TRP A 399 9.55 -4.25 -11.76
CA TRP A 399 9.24 -2.81 -11.62
C TRP A 399 10.01 -2.10 -10.48
N LYS A 400 10.46 -2.85 -9.46
CA LYS A 400 11.23 -2.35 -8.32
C LYS A 400 12.43 -3.25 -8.05
N GLU A 401 13.47 -2.71 -7.42
CA GLU A 401 14.77 -3.36 -7.22
C GLU A 401 14.69 -4.73 -6.55
N TYR A 402 13.76 -4.90 -5.60
CA TYR A 402 13.53 -6.14 -4.85
C TYR A 402 12.22 -6.84 -5.24
N SER A 403 11.84 -6.75 -6.53
CA SER A 403 10.60 -7.35 -7.03
C SER A 403 10.54 -8.84 -6.72
N ARG A 404 9.41 -9.30 -6.16
CA ARG A 404 9.20 -10.70 -5.80
C ARG A 404 7.92 -11.23 -6.42
N THR A 405 7.99 -12.41 -7.04
CA THR A 405 6.86 -13.08 -7.70
C THR A 405 7.14 -14.58 -7.78
N VAL A 406 6.14 -15.41 -7.48
CA VAL A 406 6.28 -16.87 -7.52
C VAL A 406 5.07 -17.46 -8.24
N PHE A 407 5.33 -18.29 -9.25
CA PHE A 407 4.32 -19.15 -9.87
C PHE A 407 4.51 -20.56 -9.34
N MET A 408 3.55 -21.08 -8.58
CA MET A 408 3.63 -22.41 -7.99
C MET A 408 2.36 -23.22 -8.23
N LYS A 409 2.51 -24.52 -8.49
CA LYS A 409 1.41 -25.47 -8.82
C LYS A 409 0.41 -24.90 -9.84
N THR A 410 0.92 -24.11 -10.80
CA THR A 410 0.11 -23.38 -11.78
C THR A 410 0.23 -24.04 -13.15
N TYR A 411 -0.88 -24.14 -13.88
CA TYR A 411 -0.86 -24.52 -15.30
C TYR A 411 -0.43 -23.32 -16.15
N LEU A 412 0.65 -23.47 -16.91
CA LEU A 412 1.21 -22.48 -17.82
C LEU A 412 1.02 -22.96 -19.25
N ASP A 413 0.22 -22.23 -20.03
CA ASP A 413 -0.02 -22.50 -21.45
C ASP A 413 1.19 -22.07 -22.32
N SER A 414 1.22 -22.58 -23.54
CA SER A 414 2.19 -22.41 -24.62
C SER A 414 2.48 -20.94 -24.99
N LEU A 415 1.64 -20.01 -24.55
CA LEU A 415 1.83 -18.57 -24.75
C LEU A 415 3.00 -17.99 -23.92
N ILE A 416 3.40 -18.66 -22.83
CA ILE A 416 4.54 -18.23 -22.01
C ILE A 416 5.83 -18.43 -22.81
N ASN A 417 6.55 -17.32 -23.03
CA ASN A 417 7.84 -17.33 -23.71
C ASN A 417 8.85 -18.23 -22.95
N PRO A 418 9.69 -19.03 -23.64
CA PRO A 418 10.64 -19.93 -22.98
C PRO A 418 11.57 -19.25 -21.94
N ALA A 419 11.96 -17.99 -22.18
CA ALA A 419 12.74 -17.19 -21.22
C ALA A 419 12.01 -16.96 -19.88
N GLY A 420 10.67 -17.04 -19.88
CA GLY A 420 9.78 -16.88 -18.72
C GLY A 420 9.60 -15.42 -18.31
N TRP A 421 10.70 -14.71 -18.11
CA TRP A 421 10.74 -13.37 -17.50
C TRP A 421 11.40 -12.35 -18.46
N MET A 422 11.12 -11.06 -18.27
CA MET A 422 11.63 -9.97 -19.11
C MET A 422 12.32 -8.89 -18.25
N GLU A 423 13.44 -8.32 -18.71
CA GLU A 423 14.08 -7.21 -17.98
C GLU A 423 13.13 -6.01 -17.83
N TRP A 424 13.36 -5.19 -16.80
CA TRP A 424 12.72 -3.88 -16.73
C TRP A 424 13.49 -2.82 -17.54
N SER A 425 14.80 -2.71 -17.29
CA SER A 425 15.72 -1.83 -18.02
C SER A 425 17.17 -2.29 -17.77
N GLY A 426 17.79 -2.90 -18.78
CA GLY A 426 19.13 -3.48 -18.66
C GLY A 426 19.28 -4.38 -17.43
N ASN A 427 20.38 -4.22 -16.70
CA ASN A 427 20.71 -5.03 -15.52
C ASN A 427 19.98 -4.63 -14.21
N PHE A 428 18.99 -3.72 -14.27
CA PHE A 428 18.24 -3.31 -13.08
C PHE A 428 17.54 -4.48 -12.40
N ALA A 429 17.62 -4.55 -11.07
CA ALA A 429 17.00 -5.57 -10.21
C ALA A 429 17.43 -7.04 -10.40
N LEU A 430 18.13 -7.42 -11.47
CA LEU A 430 18.35 -8.84 -11.85
C LEU A 430 19.14 -9.68 -10.82
N LYS A 431 19.81 -9.03 -9.86
CA LYS A 431 20.56 -9.66 -8.75
C LYS A 431 19.82 -9.62 -7.40
N THR A 432 18.76 -8.83 -7.28
CA THR A 432 18.09 -8.46 -6.01
C THR A 432 16.60 -8.82 -6.00
N LEU A 433 16.01 -9.07 -7.16
CA LEU A 433 14.68 -9.67 -7.30
C LEU A 433 14.66 -11.12 -6.80
N TYR A 434 13.47 -11.66 -6.55
CA TYR A 434 13.24 -13.09 -6.29
C TYR A 434 12.08 -13.58 -7.16
N TYR A 435 12.39 -14.25 -8.26
CA TYR A 435 11.42 -14.83 -9.20
C TYR A 435 11.47 -16.35 -9.15
N GLY A 436 10.41 -16.96 -8.63
CA GLY A 436 10.35 -18.39 -8.33
C GLY A 436 9.36 -19.16 -9.19
N GLU A 437 9.73 -20.37 -9.59
CA GLU A 437 8.81 -21.36 -10.19
C GLU A 437 8.86 -22.69 -9.42
N TYR A 438 7.70 -23.26 -9.05
CA TYR A 438 7.60 -24.51 -8.27
C TYR A 438 6.47 -25.43 -8.78
N MET A 439 6.81 -26.63 -9.26
CA MET A 439 5.83 -27.65 -9.68
C MET A 439 4.74 -27.15 -10.65
N ASN A 440 5.09 -26.26 -11.60
CA ASN A 440 4.16 -25.79 -12.62
C ASN A 440 3.96 -26.84 -13.73
N THR A 441 2.77 -26.89 -14.31
CA THR A 441 2.38 -27.87 -15.35
C THR A 441 1.99 -27.19 -16.66
N GLY A 442 1.82 -27.94 -17.75
CA GLY A 442 1.44 -27.40 -19.05
C GLY A 442 2.62 -27.02 -19.95
N PRO A 443 2.36 -26.75 -21.25
CA PRO A 443 3.41 -26.59 -22.25
C PRO A 443 4.34 -25.38 -22.02
N GLY A 444 3.91 -24.36 -21.27
CA GLY A 444 4.73 -23.20 -20.91
C GLY A 444 5.59 -23.39 -19.64
N SER A 445 5.47 -24.51 -18.92
CA SER A 445 6.11 -24.68 -17.61
C SER A 445 7.57 -25.17 -17.63
N SER A 446 8.10 -25.53 -18.80
CA SER A 446 9.50 -25.97 -18.93
C SER A 446 10.46 -24.84 -18.56
N THR A 447 11.33 -25.10 -17.59
CA THR A 447 12.31 -24.13 -17.09
C THR A 447 13.66 -24.17 -17.82
N SER A 448 13.84 -25.10 -18.76
CA SER A 448 15.14 -25.39 -19.41
C SER A 448 15.75 -24.23 -20.21
N ASN A 449 14.93 -23.29 -20.67
CA ASN A 449 15.34 -22.13 -21.47
C ASN A 449 15.06 -20.79 -20.78
N ARG A 450 14.92 -20.79 -19.45
CA ARG A 450 14.64 -19.59 -18.65
C ARG A 450 15.86 -18.68 -18.55
N VAL A 451 15.61 -17.41 -18.20
CA VAL A 451 16.66 -16.42 -17.93
C VAL A 451 17.68 -16.88 -16.87
N ASN A 452 18.96 -16.61 -17.10
CA ASN A 452 20.05 -16.95 -16.18
C ASN A 452 20.37 -15.80 -15.20
N TRP A 453 19.34 -15.22 -14.59
CA TRP A 453 19.51 -14.12 -13.63
C TRP A 453 19.75 -14.66 -12.21
N ALA A 454 20.58 -13.99 -11.41
CA ALA A 454 20.90 -14.44 -10.05
C ALA A 454 19.68 -14.43 -9.09
N GLY A 455 18.68 -13.59 -9.36
CA GLY A 455 17.40 -13.59 -8.64
C GLY A 455 16.34 -14.55 -9.19
N TYR A 456 16.62 -15.33 -10.24
CA TYR A 456 15.72 -16.34 -10.76
C TYR A 456 15.98 -17.70 -10.08
N HIS A 457 14.90 -18.38 -9.69
CA HIS A 457 14.95 -19.62 -8.91
C HIS A 457 13.95 -20.66 -9.43
N VAL A 458 14.47 -21.79 -9.91
CA VAL A 458 13.68 -23.03 -9.99
C VAL A 458 13.63 -23.61 -8.57
N ILE A 459 12.52 -23.41 -7.88
CA ILE A 459 12.36 -23.88 -6.50
C ILE A 459 12.14 -25.39 -6.54
N THR A 460 12.98 -26.13 -5.83
CA THR A 460 12.87 -27.59 -5.68
C THR A 460 12.48 -28.00 -4.26
N SER A 461 12.72 -27.15 -3.27
CA SER A 461 12.38 -27.42 -1.87
C SER A 461 10.93 -27.05 -1.55
N SER A 462 10.18 -28.01 -1.00
CA SER A 462 8.85 -27.76 -0.44
C SER A 462 8.89 -26.81 0.77
N SER A 463 9.97 -26.77 1.56
CA SER A 463 10.11 -25.83 2.68
C SER A 463 10.33 -24.39 2.22
N GLU A 464 10.91 -24.20 1.04
CA GLU A 464 11.03 -22.88 0.41
C GLU A 464 9.72 -22.44 -0.24
N ALA A 465 9.10 -23.31 -1.05
CA ALA A 465 7.80 -23.04 -1.66
C ALA A 465 6.72 -22.78 -0.60
N SER A 466 6.77 -23.46 0.55
CA SER A 466 5.85 -23.25 1.67
C SER A 466 5.84 -21.82 2.19
N LYS A 467 6.91 -21.02 2.04
CA LYS A 467 6.95 -19.61 2.46
C LYS A 467 5.95 -18.73 1.70
N PHE A 468 5.51 -19.17 0.52
CA PHE A 468 4.60 -18.45 -0.38
C PHE A 468 3.15 -18.95 -0.31
N THR A 469 2.84 -19.91 0.56
CA THR A 469 1.46 -20.41 0.73
C THR A 469 0.60 -19.40 1.47
N VAL A 470 -0.72 -19.56 1.36
CA VAL A 470 -1.72 -18.68 1.98
C VAL A 470 -1.50 -18.55 3.50
N GLY A 471 -1.23 -19.67 4.19
CA GLY A 471 -0.98 -19.67 5.63
C GLY A 471 0.25 -18.84 6.03
N ASN A 472 1.33 -18.92 5.26
CA ASN A 472 2.62 -18.31 5.61
C ASN A 472 2.82 -16.90 5.06
N PHE A 473 2.38 -16.63 3.83
CA PHE A 473 2.68 -15.38 3.12
C PHE A 473 1.76 -14.22 3.53
N ILE A 474 0.47 -14.52 3.79
CA ILE A 474 -0.54 -13.51 4.15
C ILE A 474 -1.17 -13.78 5.52
N ALA A 475 -0.64 -14.70 6.33
CA ALA A 475 -1.26 -15.18 7.57
C ALA A 475 -2.71 -15.69 7.35
N GLY A 476 -3.01 -16.26 6.18
CA GLY A 476 -4.36 -16.48 5.64
C GLY A 476 -5.27 -17.36 6.50
N ASN A 477 -4.70 -18.15 7.41
CA ASN A 477 -5.47 -18.92 8.40
C ASN A 477 -6.21 -18.04 9.43
N SER A 478 -5.80 -16.78 9.61
CA SER A 478 -6.20 -15.98 10.76
C SER A 478 -7.60 -15.31 10.74
N TRP A 479 -8.25 -14.88 9.66
CA TRP A 479 -7.91 -14.79 8.25
C TRP A 479 -9.14 -15.15 7.41
N LEU A 480 -8.89 -15.84 6.32
CA LEU A 480 -9.88 -16.29 5.35
C LEU A 480 -11.03 -17.14 5.94
N PRO A 481 -10.90 -17.90 7.06
CA PRO A 481 -12.05 -18.57 7.67
C PRO A 481 -13.22 -17.64 8.03
N ALA A 482 -12.96 -16.35 8.32
CA ALA A 482 -14.01 -15.36 8.55
C ALA A 482 -14.87 -15.09 7.30
N THR A 483 -14.30 -15.30 6.13
CA THR A 483 -14.88 -14.92 4.84
C THR A 483 -15.65 -16.07 4.18
N ASN A 484 -15.53 -17.29 4.71
CA ASN A 484 -15.94 -18.57 4.09
C ASN A 484 -15.59 -18.73 2.60
N VAL A 485 -14.76 -17.87 2.01
CA VAL A 485 -14.22 -18.12 0.68
C VAL A 485 -13.28 -19.31 0.84
N PRO A 486 -13.51 -20.43 0.11
CA PRO A 486 -12.71 -21.63 0.35
C PRO A 486 -11.25 -21.34 0.00
N PHE A 487 -10.30 -21.91 0.72
CA PHE A 487 -8.87 -21.69 0.46
C PHE A 487 -8.05 -22.91 0.87
N THR A 488 -6.88 -23.06 0.26
CA THR A 488 -5.87 -24.05 0.66
C THR A 488 -4.79 -23.30 1.43
N SER A 489 -4.54 -23.67 2.69
CA SER A 489 -3.55 -22.99 3.54
C SER A 489 -2.10 -23.29 3.13
N GLY A 490 -1.82 -24.54 2.76
CA GLY A 490 -0.50 -25.07 2.47
C GLY A 490 -0.22 -25.25 0.97
N LEU A 491 0.73 -26.13 0.65
CA LEU A 491 1.11 -26.50 -0.72
C LEU A 491 0.13 -27.47 -1.37
#